data_AF-A0A1E4DN96-F1
#
_entry.id   AF-A0A1E4DN96-F1
#
_cell.length_a   1.000
_cell.length_b   1.000
_cell.length_c   1.000
_cell.angle_alpha   90.00
_cell.angle_beta   90.00
_cell.angle_gamma   90.00
#
_symmetry.space_group_name_H-M   'P 1'
#
loop_
_entity.id
_entity.type
_entity.pdbx_description
1 polymer ?
#
loop_
_entity_poly.entity_id
_entity_poly.type
_entity_poly.pdbx_seq_one_letter_code
_entity_poly.pdbx_strand_id
1 'polypeptide(L)'
;MRRRVVHASCAIVIFFCVGTASQAQSATVAGRPVGIDVFAQLTQHVKRQADTDKQAFAIASQCMNLFYKQQRHKPAPPAVQQIAWIPSESSVLDAADSDAQEADCRKRYPKGLDDVRTDFQRTQALLSLSLTFYEFALVGDGDDNSLYNARELHDILVALNLAAEPSLGAAAHLRSLTAQFDSLHEARGMEALMAGMGKLYDQGYRVTTADKAHLNRVME
;
A
#
# COMPACT_ATOMS: atom_id res chain seq x y z
N MET A 1 -66.58 -64.80 25.70
CA MET A 1 -66.94 -64.09 26.95
C MET A 1 -65.69 -63.41 27.51
N ARG A 2 -65.59 -62.08 27.39
CA ARG A 2 -65.43 -61.08 28.47
C ARG A 2 -64.50 -61.49 29.62
N ARG A 3 -63.39 -60.77 29.79
CA ARG A 3 -63.24 -59.72 30.84
C ARG A 3 -61.96 -58.89 30.65
N ARG A 4 -62.11 -57.59 30.91
CA ARG A 4 -61.08 -56.55 31.06
C ARG A 4 -60.55 -56.54 32.51
N VAL A 5 -59.59 -55.61 32.75
CA VAL A 5 -59.16 -54.92 33.99
C VAL A 5 -57.71 -55.29 34.35
N VAL A 6 -56.68 -54.49 34.02
CA VAL A 6 -56.17 -53.21 34.61
C VAL A 6 -55.63 -53.38 36.04
N HIS A 7 -54.35 -53.03 36.27
CA HIS A 7 -53.73 -52.30 37.40
C HIS A 7 -52.20 -52.32 37.12
N ALA A 8 -51.52 -51.21 36.76
CA ALA A 8 -51.20 -49.99 37.49
C ALA A 8 -50.18 -50.18 38.64
N SER A 9 -48.98 -49.61 38.40
CA SER A 9 -48.01 -49.05 39.34
C SER A 9 -47.06 -49.98 40.11
N CYS A 10 -45.76 -49.86 39.80
CA CYS A 10 -44.75 -49.62 40.83
C CYS A 10 -43.58 -48.82 40.26
N ALA A 11 -43.27 -47.70 40.92
CA ALA A 11 -42.25 -46.73 40.55
C ALA A 11 -40.85 -47.24 40.91
N ILE A 12 -39.89 -47.06 40.00
CA ILE A 12 -38.47 -47.09 40.32
C ILE A 12 -37.85 -45.84 39.69
N VAL A 13 -37.54 -44.87 40.56
CA VAL A 13 -36.76 -43.67 40.25
C VAL A 13 -35.29 -44.07 40.26
N ILE A 14 -34.62 -43.96 39.11
CA ILE A 14 -33.16 -44.03 39.03
C ILE A 14 -32.66 -42.71 38.48
N PHE A 15 -32.04 -41.93 39.36
CA PHE A 15 -31.21 -40.79 39.04
C PHE A 15 -29.90 -41.28 38.44
N PHE A 16 -29.64 -40.99 37.16
CA PHE A 16 -28.30 -40.99 36.59
C PHE A 16 -27.95 -39.57 36.15
N CYS A 17 -27.22 -38.85 37.02
CA CYS A 17 -26.39 -37.73 36.62
C CYS A 17 -25.15 -38.31 35.96
N VAL A 18 -25.02 -38.16 34.64
CA VAL A 18 -23.75 -38.38 33.93
C VAL A 18 -23.44 -37.09 33.18
N GLY A 19 -22.34 -36.45 33.57
CA GLY A 19 -21.95 -35.13 33.14
C GLY A 19 -21.76 -35.04 31.63
N THR A 20 -22.28 -33.96 31.06
CA THR A 20 -21.88 -33.48 29.74
C THR A 20 -20.42 -33.05 29.82
N ALA A 21 -19.51 -33.92 29.41
CA ALA A 21 -18.16 -33.52 29.06
C ALA A 21 -18.27 -32.62 27.83
N SER A 22 -18.23 -31.31 28.05
CA SER A 22 -18.05 -30.30 27.00
C SER A 22 -16.74 -30.61 26.28
N GLN A 23 -16.83 -31.26 25.13
CA GLN A 23 -15.70 -31.53 24.27
C GLN A 23 -15.25 -30.19 23.69
N ALA A 24 -14.27 -29.57 24.35
CA ALA A 24 -13.59 -28.39 23.85
C ALA A 24 -13.00 -28.75 22.49
N GLN A 25 -13.57 -28.18 21.43
CA GLN A 25 -12.97 -28.19 20.10
C GLN A 25 -11.64 -27.47 20.24
N SER A 26 -10.57 -28.25 20.37
CA SER A 26 -9.22 -27.73 20.18
C SER A 26 -9.16 -27.32 18.72
N ALA A 27 -9.27 -26.00 18.49
CA ALA A 27 -8.94 -25.39 17.22
C ALA A 27 -7.50 -25.80 16.91
N THR A 28 -7.37 -26.80 16.05
CA THR A 28 -6.12 -27.09 15.38
C THR A 28 -5.87 -25.85 14.55
N VAL A 29 -5.01 -24.97 15.05
CA VAL A 29 -4.31 -24.01 14.21
C VAL A 29 -3.54 -24.88 13.24
N ALA A 30 -4.16 -25.14 12.08
CA ALA A 30 -3.47 -25.70 10.94
C ALA A 30 -2.32 -24.73 10.69
N GLY A 31 -1.10 -25.17 11.02
CA GLY A 31 0.10 -24.43 10.69
C GLY A 31 -0.01 -24.12 9.20
N ARG A 32 -0.08 -22.82 8.87
CA ARG A 32 0.03 -22.38 7.49
C ARG A 32 1.24 -23.13 6.91
N PRO A 33 1.09 -23.88 5.80
CA PRO A 33 2.27 -24.40 5.14
C PRO A 33 3.19 -23.21 4.91
N VAL A 34 4.48 -23.37 5.21
CA VAL A 34 5.51 -22.36 4.98
C VAL A 34 5.70 -22.25 3.46
N GLY A 35 4.67 -21.73 2.79
CA GLY A 35 4.60 -21.45 1.38
C GLY A 35 4.84 -19.97 1.18
N ILE A 36 5.45 -19.64 0.04
CA ILE A 36 5.66 -18.24 -0.35
C ILE A 36 4.30 -17.66 -0.70
N ASP A 37 3.82 -16.77 0.16
CA ASP A 37 2.68 -15.92 -0.15
C ASP A 37 3.14 -14.82 -1.12
N VAL A 38 2.81 -15.01 -2.40
CA VAL A 38 3.23 -14.10 -3.48
C VAL A 38 2.53 -12.76 -3.37
N PHE A 39 1.22 -12.76 -3.08
CA PHE A 39 0.44 -11.53 -2.95
C PHE A 39 0.99 -10.66 -1.82
N ALA A 40 1.13 -11.23 -0.62
CA ALA A 40 1.57 -10.47 0.55
C ALA A 40 2.99 -9.92 0.37
N GLN A 41 3.90 -10.71 -0.21
CA GLN A 41 5.28 -10.26 -0.42
C GLN A 41 5.41 -9.23 -1.55
N LEU A 42 4.66 -9.38 -2.64
CA LEU A 42 4.65 -8.41 -3.73
C LEU A 42 4.07 -7.07 -3.26
N THR A 43 2.88 -7.09 -2.66
CA THR A 43 2.23 -5.87 -2.15
C THR A 43 3.10 -5.19 -1.10
N GLN A 44 3.72 -5.93 -0.19
CA GLN A 44 4.66 -5.36 0.79
C GLN A 44 5.91 -4.76 0.13
N HIS A 45 6.44 -5.36 -0.94
CA HIS A 45 7.56 -4.79 -1.69
C HIS A 45 7.18 -3.45 -2.32
N VAL A 46 6.07 -3.42 -3.06
CA VAL A 46 5.58 -2.21 -3.73
C VAL A 46 5.20 -1.13 -2.71
N LYS A 47 4.57 -1.49 -1.59
CA LYS A 47 4.24 -0.53 -0.52
C LYS A 47 5.49 0.15 0.03
N ARG A 48 6.57 -0.59 0.31
CA ARG A 48 7.82 0.00 0.81
C ARG A 48 8.41 1.01 -0.19
N GLN A 49 8.33 0.71 -1.48
CA GLN A 49 8.77 1.64 -2.51
C GLN A 49 7.83 2.87 -2.58
N ALA A 50 6.52 2.68 -2.52
CA ALA A 50 5.56 3.78 -2.47
C ALA A 50 5.79 4.70 -1.27
N ASP A 51 6.07 4.16 -0.08
CA ASP A 51 6.43 4.95 1.12
C ASP A 51 7.70 5.78 0.89
N THR A 52 8.69 5.22 0.19
CA THR A 52 9.94 5.91 -0.17
C THR A 52 9.66 7.04 -1.18
N ASP A 53 8.85 6.76 -2.21
CA ASP A 53 8.49 7.73 -3.24
C ASP A 53 7.65 8.88 -2.68
N LYS A 54 6.75 8.59 -1.72
CA LYS A 54 6.00 9.62 -1.00
C LYS A 54 6.93 10.58 -0.28
N GLN A 55 7.92 10.07 0.44
CA GLN A 55 8.89 10.90 1.14
C GLN A 55 9.68 11.78 0.16
N ALA A 56 10.15 11.18 -0.94
CA ALA A 56 10.86 11.92 -1.98
C ALA A 56 9.99 13.02 -2.61
N PHE A 57 8.73 12.70 -2.93
CA PHE A 57 7.75 13.64 -3.45
C PHE A 57 7.44 14.76 -2.45
N ALA A 58 7.25 14.44 -1.17
CA ALA A 58 6.97 15.43 -0.13
C ALA A 58 8.14 16.43 0.00
N ILE A 59 9.38 15.95 0.00
CA ILE A 59 10.58 16.80 0.03
C ILE A 59 10.65 17.70 -1.21
N ALA A 60 10.48 17.13 -2.42
CA ALA A 60 10.51 17.91 -3.65
C ALA A 60 9.39 18.96 -3.71
N SER A 61 8.18 18.60 -3.27
CA SER A 61 7.02 19.49 -3.18
C SER A 61 7.25 20.64 -2.20
N GLN A 62 7.81 20.34 -1.03
CA GLN A 62 8.15 21.35 -0.03
C GLN A 62 9.20 22.33 -0.54
N CYS A 63 10.31 21.83 -1.08
CA CYS A 63 11.36 22.68 -1.63
C CYS A 63 10.86 23.51 -2.82
N MET A 64 10.01 22.93 -3.69
CA MET A 64 9.37 23.66 -4.78
C MET A 64 8.59 24.88 -4.26
N ASN A 65 7.73 24.67 -3.26
CA ASN A 65 6.93 25.74 -2.65
C ASN A 65 7.81 26.84 -2.05
N LEU A 66 8.93 26.45 -1.44
CA LEU A 66 9.92 27.35 -0.85
C LEU A 66 10.59 28.22 -1.92
N PHE A 67 11.11 27.61 -2.99
CA PHE A 67 11.70 28.37 -4.11
C PHE A 67 10.70 29.32 -4.77
N TYR A 68 9.42 28.92 -4.91
CA TYR A 68 8.38 29.81 -5.40
C TYR A 68 8.08 30.99 -4.46
N LYS A 69 8.04 30.76 -3.14
CA LYS A 69 7.86 31.83 -2.16
C LYS A 69 9.01 32.84 -2.22
N GLN A 70 10.25 32.37 -2.38
CA GLN A 70 11.43 33.23 -2.55
C GLN A 70 11.37 34.07 -3.82
N GLN A 71 10.96 33.51 -4.96
CA GLN A 71 10.78 34.29 -6.20
C GLN A 71 9.72 35.38 -6.08
N ARG A 72 8.71 35.18 -5.25
CA ARG A 72 7.66 36.19 -4.98
C ARG A 72 8.11 37.26 -3.99
N HIS A 73 9.18 37.04 -3.23
CA HIS A 73 9.75 38.06 -2.36
C HIS A 73 10.60 39.01 -3.20
N LYS A 74 10.13 40.26 -3.32
CA LYS A 74 10.90 41.35 -3.91
C LYS A 74 12.14 41.58 -3.02
N PRO A 75 13.36 41.77 -3.58
CA PRO A 75 14.52 42.12 -2.77
C PRO A 75 14.20 43.34 -1.91
N ALA A 76 14.70 43.34 -0.67
CA ALA A 76 14.47 44.44 0.26
C ALA A 76 14.80 45.77 -0.43
N PRO A 77 13.91 46.79 -0.34
CA PRO A 77 14.24 48.12 -0.83
C PRO A 77 15.61 48.53 -0.27
N PRO A 78 16.48 49.17 -1.09
CA PRO A 78 17.80 49.59 -0.63
C PRO A 78 17.66 50.38 0.67
N ALA A 79 18.60 50.17 1.61
CA ALA A 79 18.53 50.69 2.96
C ALA A 79 18.35 52.22 2.97
N VAL A 80 17.11 52.66 3.18
CA VAL A 80 16.80 54.05 3.50
C VAL A 80 16.95 54.21 5.00
N GLN A 81 17.73 55.19 5.44
CA GLN A 81 18.03 55.41 6.86
C GLN A 81 16.75 55.65 7.69
N GLN A 82 16.52 54.69 8.60
CA GLN A 82 15.97 54.73 9.96
C GLN A 82 14.60 55.37 10.26
N ILE A 83 13.65 54.54 10.69
CA ILE A 83 13.02 54.57 12.04
C ILE A 83 12.79 53.11 12.46
N ALA A 84 13.32 52.70 13.61
CA ALA A 84 13.21 51.33 14.11
C ALA A 84 11.84 51.09 14.77
N TRP A 85 11.07 50.15 14.22
CA TRP A 85 9.99 49.47 14.93
C TRP A 85 10.57 48.14 15.42
N ILE A 86 10.49 47.82 16.71
CA ILE A 86 10.90 46.53 17.27
C ILE A 86 9.64 45.67 17.35
N PRO A 87 9.41 44.71 16.44
CA PRO A 87 8.35 43.73 16.60
C PRO A 87 8.82 42.69 17.63
N SER A 88 7.97 42.41 18.61
CA SER A 88 8.22 41.45 19.67
C SER A 88 8.48 40.04 19.13
N GLU A 89 9.47 39.38 19.73
CA GLU A 89 9.85 37.99 19.50
C GLU A 89 8.68 37.05 19.81
N SER A 90 7.91 36.66 18.80
CA SER A 90 7.17 35.41 18.83
C SER A 90 7.63 34.53 17.65
N SER A 91 7.94 33.28 17.99
CA SER A 91 8.37 32.17 17.11
C SER A 91 9.84 32.16 16.65
N VAL A 92 10.78 32.26 17.60
CA VAL A 92 12.19 31.90 17.35
C VAL A 92 12.35 30.39 17.03
N LEU A 93 11.42 29.54 17.49
CA LEU A 93 11.44 28.10 17.26
C LEU A 93 10.94 27.70 15.86
N ASP A 94 9.85 28.29 15.37
CA ASP A 94 9.34 28.02 14.00
C ASP A 94 10.27 28.60 12.92
N ALA A 95 10.95 29.72 13.21
CA ALA A 95 11.92 30.32 12.31
C ALA A 95 13.19 29.46 12.17
N ALA A 96 13.68 28.86 13.25
CA ALA A 96 14.87 28.00 13.20
C ALA A 96 14.64 26.71 12.38
N ASP A 97 13.46 26.10 12.50
CA ASP A 97 13.08 24.91 11.70
C ASP A 97 12.87 25.27 10.23
N SER A 98 12.26 26.44 9.96
CA SER A 98 12.12 26.99 8.61
C SER A 98 13.48 27.31 7.97
N ASP A 99 14.42 27.91 8.70
CA ASP A 99 15.75 28.27 8.21
C ASP A 99 16.61 27.03 7.93
N ALA A 100 16.54 26.02 8.79
CA ALA A 100 17.22 24.74 8.58
C ALA A 100 16.69 24.01 7.34
N GLN A 101 15.38 24.03 7.16
CA GLN A 101 14.70 23.44 6.00
C GLN A 101 14.96 24.21 4.70
N GLU A 102 15.03 25.54 4.77
CA GLU A 102 15.49 26.38 3.65
C GLU A 102 16.92 26.07 3.25
N ALA A 103 17.82 25.94 4.22
CA ALA A 103 19.22 25.59 3.97
C ALA A 103 19.35 24.18 3.35
N ASP A 104 18.56 23.21 3.82
CA ASP A 104 18.55 21.85 3.27
C ASP A 104 18.06 21.84 1.82
N CYS A 105 16.95 22.52 1.51
CA CYS A 105 16.45 22.63 0.14
C CYS A 105 17.47 23.28 -0.81
N ARG A 106 18.17 24.34 -0.37
CA ARG A 106 19.22 24.98 -1.18
C ARG A 106 20.43 24.08 -1.39
N LYS A 107 20.80 23.30 -0.37
CA LYS A 107 21.88 22.30 -0.46
C LYS A 107 21.51 21.16 -1.41
N ARG A 108 20.26 20.70 -1.38
CA ARG A 108 19.72 19.61 -2.20
C ARG A 108 19.54 20.02 -3.66
N TYR A 109 19.11 21.25 -3.91
CA TYR A 109 18.88 21.81 -5.25
C TYR A 109 19.75 23.07 -5.47
N PRO A 110 21.07 22.90 -5.66
CA PRO A 110 22.01 24.03 -5.78
C PRO A 110 21.77 24.86 -7.05
N LYS A 111 21.13 24.27 -8.07
CA LYS A 111 20.72 24.95 -9.30
C LYS A 111 19.38 25.68 -9.20
N GLY A 112 18.75 25.65 -8.01
CA GLY A 112 17.53 26.40 -7.72
C GLY A 112 16.27 25.79 -8.33
N LEU A 113 15.35 26.66 -8.76
CA LEU A 113 13.96 26.28 -9.06
C LEU A 113 13.82 25.25 -10.19
N ASP A 114 14.65 25.28 -11.23
CA ASP A 114 14.50 24.36 -12.36
C ASP A 114 14.92 22.92 -12.03
N ASP A 115 15.85 22.76 -11.09
CA ASP A 115 16.30 21.47 -10.59
C ASP A 115 15.21 20.80 -9.73
N VAL A 116 14.63 21.58 -8.80
CA VAL A 116 13.51 21.09 -7.99
C VAL A 116 12.26 20.84 -8.85
N ARG A 117 12.06 21.57 -9.95
CA ARG A 117 11.00 21.27 -10.94
C ARG A 117 11.19 19.93 -11.60
N THR A 118 12.41 19.65 -12.04
CA THR A 118 12.75 18.36 -12.66
C THR A 118 12.56 17.22 -11.67
N ASP A 119 13.03 17.39 -10.43
CA ASP A 119 12.90 16.35 -9.40
C ASP A 119 11.46 16.18 -8.90
N PHE A 120 10.68 17.25 -8.81
CA PHE A 120 9.25 17.17 -8.51
C PHE A 120 8.49 16.37 -9.56
N GLN A 121 8.72 16.65 -10.86
CA GLN A 121 8.11 15.88 -11.94
C GLN A 121 8.53 14.41 -11.91
N ARG A 122 9.82 14.15 -11.63
CA ARG A 122 10.34 12.79 -11.49
C ARG A 122 9.69 12.04 -10.33
N THR A 123 9.70 12.61 -9.13
CA THR A 123 9.15 11.98 -7.92
C THR A 123 7.64 11.80 -8.00
N GLN A 124 6.92 12.73 -8.63
CA GLN A 124 5.51 12.56 -8.96
C GLN A 124 5.27 11.35 -9.86
N ALA A 125 6.05 11.21 -10.94
CA ALA A 125 5.90 10.09 -11.87
C ALA A 125 6.20 8.74 -11.20
N LEU A 126 7.24 8.67 -10.37
CA LEU A 126 7.61 7.47 -9.61
C LEU A 126 6.53 7.09 -8.59
N LEU A 127 6.05 8.05 -7.80
CA LEU A 127 4.98 7.81 -6.83
C LEU A 127 3.69 7.33 -7.52
N SER A 128 3.32 7.98 -8.63
CA SER A 128 2.16 7.54 -9.41
C SER A 128 2.33 6.11 -9.89
N LEU A 129 3.50 5.74 -10.40
CA LEU A 129 3.77 4.37 -10.86
C LEU A 129 3.68 3.35 -9.72
N SER A 130 4.28 3.65 -8.56
CA SER A 130 4.22 2.77 -7.39
C SER A 130 2.79 2.53 -6.92
N LEU A 131 1.97 3.59 -6.85
CA LEU A 131 0.56 3.47 -6.46
C LEU A 131 -0.26 2.71 -7.50
N THR A 132 -0.07 2.97 -8.79
CA THR A 132 -0.76 2.23 -9.86
C THR A 132 -0.33 0.77 -9.91
N PHE A 133 0.93 0.45 -9.63
CA PHE A 133 1.37 -0.94 -9.57
C PHE A 133 0.80 -1.65 -8.34
N TYR A 134 0.68 -0.93 -7.22
CA TYR A 134 0.00 -1.45 -6.03
C TYR A 134 -1.47 -1.78 -6.34
N GLU A 135 -2.18 -0.87 -7.02
CA GLU A 135 -3.54 -1.12 -7.51
C GLU A 135 -3.59 -2.32 -8.48
N PHE A 136 -2.66 -2.44 -9.42
CA PHE A 136 -2.55 -3.60 -10.31
C PHE A 136 -2.43 -4.92 -9.53
N ALA A 137 -1.59 -4.94 -8.48
CA ALA A 137 -1.44 -6.13 -7.63
C ALA A 137 -2.74 -6.46 -6.87
N LEU A 138 -3.48 -5.45 -6.41
CA LEU A 138 -4.77 -5.65 -5.74
C LEU A 138 -5.83 -6.16 -6.72
N VAL A 139 -5.98 -5.52 -7.88
CA VAL A 139 -6.93 -5.93 -8.94
C VAL A 139 -6.70 -7.37 -9.40
N GLY A 140 -5.45 -7.83 -9.38
CA GLY A 140 -5.10 -9.21 -9.69
C GLY A 140 -5.62 -10.25 -8.69
N ASP A 141 -5.96 -9.84 -7.46
CA ASP A 141 -6.64 -10.65 -6.44
C ASP A 141 -8.16 -10.56 -6.66
N GLY A 142 -8.63 -11.21 -7.73
CA GLY A 142 -9.96 -10.95 -8.29
C GLY A 142 -11.15 -11.27 -7.38
N ASP A 143 -10.95 -12.03 -6.32
CA ASP A 143 -11.97 -12.34 -5.30
C ASP A 143 -11.72 -11.64 -3.95
N ASP A 144 -10.80 -10.68 -3.89
CA ASP A 144 -10.42 -9.86 -2.73
C ASP A 144 -10.00 -10.68 -1.48
N ASN A 145 -9.52 -11.92 -1.65
CA ASN A 145 -9.20 -12.81 -0.53
C ASN A 145 -7.77 -12.62 0.03
N SER A 146 -7.00 -11.69 -0.55
CA SER A 146 -5.60 -11.37 -0.26
C SER A 146 -4.61 -12.50 -0.56
N LEU A 147 -4.90 -13.35 -1.55
CA LEU A 147 -4.05 -14.45 -2.00
C LEU A 147 -4.27 -14.69 -3.50
N TYR A 148 -3.19 -14.81 -4.26
CA TYR A 148 -3.32 -15.29 -5.64
C TYR A 148 -3.53 -16.80 -5.68
N ASN A 149 -4.66 -17.22 -6.24
CA ASN A 149 -4.82 -18.58 -6.71
C ASN A 149 -3.98 -18.82 -7.98
N ALA A 150 -3.91 -20.07 -8.45
CA ALA A 150 -3.05 -20.43 -9.59
C ALA A 150 -3.44 -19.71 -10.89
N ARG A 151 -4.73 -19.41 -11.08
CA ARG A 151 -5.23 -18.70 -12.26
C ARG A 151 -4.88 -17.22 -12.20
N GLU A 152 -5.15 -16.57 -11.07
CA GLU A 152 -4.81 -15.15 -10.84
C GLU A 152 -3.32 -14.89 -11.00
N LEU A 153 -2.49 -15.74 -10.38
CA LEU A 153 -1.03 -15.61 -10.51
C LEU A 153 -0.58 -15.73 -11.97
N HIS A 154 -1.17 -16.65 -12.74
CA HIS A 154 -0.89 -16.80 -14.16
C HIS A 154 -1.31 -15.54 -14.95
N ASP A 155 -2.54 -15.06 -14.72
CA ASP A 155 -3.10 -13.89 -15.39
C ASP A 155 -2.25 -12.63 -15.15
N ILE A 156 -1.82 -12.40 -13.90
CA ILE A 156 -0.95 -11.27 -13.52
C ILE A 156 0.43 -11.36 -14.20
N LEU A 157 1.04 -12.54 -14.24
CA LEU A 157 2.32 -12.75 -14.93
C LEU A 157 2.19 -12.46 -16.42
N VAL A 158 1.17 -13.01 -17.08
CA VAL A 158 0.90 -12.79 -18.52
C VAL A 158 0.55 -11.33 -18.82
N ALA A 159 -0.19 -10.67 -17.92
CA ALA A 159 -0.49 -9.25 -18.05
C ALA A 159 0.78 -8.41 -18.18
N LEU A 160 1.81 -8.74 -17.40
CA LEU A 160 3.12 -8.10 -17.42
C LEU A 160 4.11 -8.69 -18.45
N ASN A 161 3.66 -9.59 -19.32
CA ASN A 161 4.50 -10.30 -20.31
C ASN A 161 5.62 -11.14 -19.66
N LEU A 162 5.37 -11.70 -18.48
CA LEU A 162 6.29 -12.57 -17.75
C LEU A 162 5.99 -14.04 -18.04
N ALA A 163 7.01 -14.88 -17.83
CA ALA A 163 6.90 -16.32 -17.83
C ALA A 163 5.94 -16.78 -16.71
N ALA A 164 5.01 -17.68 -17.04
CA ALA A 164 3.90 -18.08 -16.17
C ALA A 164 3.77 -19.60 -16.02
N GLU A 165 4.83 -20.35 -16.36
CA GLU A 165 4.87 -21.80 -16.27
C GLU A 165 4.79 -22.25 -14.80
N PRO A 166 3.81 -23.10 -14.43
CA PRO A 166 3.64 -23.56 -13.06
C PRO A 166 4.88 -24.24 -12.46
N SER A 167 5.75 -24.82 -13.30
CA SER A 167 6.98 -25.49 -12.90
C SER A 167 8.04 -24.56 -12.30
N LEU A 168 7.96 -23.25 -12.54
CA LEU A 168 8.90 -22.28 -11.97
C LEU A 168 8.70 -22.08 -10.46
N GLY A 169 7.47 -22.28 -9.98
CA GLY A 169 7.09 -22.16 -8.58
C GLY A 169 6.97 -20.73 -8.07
N ALA A 170 6.30 -20.58 -6.91
CA ALA A 170 5.95 -19.29 -6.32
C ALA A 170 7.15 -18.36 -6.07
N ALA A 171 8.31 -18.90 -5.68
CA ALA A 171 9.52 -18.13 -5.44
C ALA A 171 10.03 -17.41 -6.70
N ALA A 172 10.03 -18.11 -7.83
CA ALA A 172 10.52 -17.56 -9.09
C ALA A 172 9.52 -16.55 -9.68
N HIS A 173 8.22 -16.84 -9.57
CA HIS A 173 7.17 -15.90 -9.96
C HIS A 173 7.23 -14.62 -9.14
N LEU A 174 7.33 -14.71 -7.81
CA LEU A 174 7.47 -13.53 -6.94
C LEU A 174 8.69 -12.69 -7.34
N ARG A 175 9.85 -13.33 -7.54
CA ARG A 175 11.08 -12.62 -7.95
C ARG A 175 10.91 -11.91 -9.30
N SER A 176 10.21 -12.55 -10.23
CA SER A 176 9.95 -11.97 -11.56
C SER A 176 9.00 -10.77 -11.46
N LEU A 177 7.96 -10.86 -10.63
CA LEU A 177 7.02 -9.77 -10.38
C LEU A 177 7.71 -8.57 -9.70
N THR A 178 8.52 -8.80 -8.67
CA THR A 178 9.26 -7.72 -7.99
C THR A 178 10.30 -7.10 -8.92
N ALA A 179 11.02 -7.90 -9.70
CA ALA A 179 11.99 -7.38 -10.67
C ALA A 179 11.32 -6.57 -11.79
N GLN A 180 10.14 -7.00 -12.23
CA GLN A 180 9.37 -6.27 -13.23
C GLN A 180 8.86 -4.93 -12.67
N PHE A 181 8.40 -4.91 -11.42
CA PHE A 181 8.08 -3.67 -10.73
C PHE A 181 9.28 -2.72 -10.68
N ASP A 182 10.43 -3.20 -10.19
CA ASP A 182 11.64 -2.40 -10.05
C ASP A 182 12.09 -1.83 -11.41
N SER A 183 12.03 -2.65 -12.48
CA SER A 183 12.37 -2.24 -13.84
C SER A 183 11.42 -1.17 -14.38
N LEU A 184 10.10 -1.33 -14.19
CA LEU A 184 9.12 -0.33 -14.61
C LEU A 184 9.30 0.97 -13.83
N HIS A 185 9.58 0.89 -12.53
CA HIS A 185 9.82 2.03 -11.67
C HIS A 185 11.04 2.84 -12.13
N GLU A 186 12.17 2.18 -12.32
CA GLU A 186 13.41 2.81 -12.82
C GLU A 186 13.20 3.48 -14.19
N ALA A 187 12.50 2.79 -15.10
CA ALA A 187 12.21 3.29 -16.44
C ALA A 187 11.08 4.33 -16.50
N ARG A 188 10.34 4.57 -15.39
CA ARG A 188 9.07 5.32 -15.37
C ARG A 188 8.05 4.77 -16.38
N GLY A 189 8.00 3.45 -16.52
CA GLY A 189 7.25 2.70 -17.52
C GLY A 189 5.74 2.60 -17.27
N MET A 190 5.06 3.73 -17.07
CA MET A 190 3.61 3.77 -16.80
C MET A 190 2.79 3.15 -17.94
N GLU A 191 3.19 3.36 -19.20
CA GLU A 191 2.48 2.84 -20.37
C GLU A 191 2.41 1.31 -20.36
N ALA A 192 3.53 0.64 -20.08
CA ALA A 192 3.59 -0.82 -20.01
C ALA A 192 2.73 -1.37 -18.85
N LEU A 193 2.71 -0.67 -17.71
CA LEU A 193 1.85 -1.01 -16.59
C LEU A 193 0.36 -0.87 -16.95
N MET A 194 -0.02 0.23 -17.61
CA MET A 194 -1.39 0.46 -18.05
C MET A 194 -1.84 -0.55 -19.10
N ALA A 195 -0.94 -1.01 -19.98
CA ALA A 195 -1.23 -2.11 -20.89
C ALA A 195 -1.48 -3.42 -20.14
N GLY A 196 -0.72 -3.69 -19.06
CA GLY A 196 -0.97 -4.83 -18.16
C GLY A 196 -2.33 -4.75 -17.47
N MET A 197 -2.67 -3.57 -16.92
CA MET A 197 -4.01 -3.30 -16.34
C MET A 197 -5.12 -3.57 -17.36
N GLY A 198 -4.95 -3.11 -18.60
CA GLY A 198 -5.91 -3.35 -19.69
C GLY A 198 -6.16 -4.85 -19.92
N LYS A 199 -5.10 -5.67 -19.95
CA LYS A 199 -5.24 -7.12 -20.10
C LYS A 199 -6.02 -7.77 -18.95
N LEU A 200 -5.79 -7.36 -17.71
CA LEU A 200 -6.59 -7.85 -16.58
C LEU A 200 -8.06 -7.44 -16.72
N TYR A 201 -8.32 -6.21 -17.15
CA TYR A 201 -9.69 -5.76 -17.40
C TYR A 201 -10.36 -6.54 -18.53
N ASP A 202 -9.66 -6.89 -19.60
CA ASP A 202 -10.19 -7.73 -20.67
C ASP A 202 -10.53 -9.15 -20.18
N GLN A 203 -9.83 -9.63 -19.15
CA GLN A 203 -10.10 -10.92 -18.49
C GLN A 203 -11.20 -10.86 -17.42
N GLY A 204 -11.76 -9.67 -17.15
CA GLY A 204 -12.88 -9.48 -16.23
C GLY A 204 -12.50 -8.98 -14.83
N TYR A 205 -11.22 -8.82 -14.51
CA TYR A 205 -10.78 -8.21 -13.25
C TYR A 205 -11.23 -6.75 -13.19
N ARG A 206 -11.59 -6.24 -12.02
CA ARG A 206 -12.06 -4.84 -11.85
C ARG A 206 -11.59 -4.33 -10.51
N VAL A 207 -11.34 -3.03 -10.44
CA VAL A 207 -11.10 -2.35 -9.16
C VAL A 207 -12.33 -2.47 -8.28
N THR A 208 -12.15 -3.11 -7.13
CA THR A 208 -13.20 -3.32 -6.14
C THR A 208 -13.23 -2.19 -5.12
N THR A 209 -14.24 -2.20 -4.24
CA THR A 209 -14.27 -1.28 -3.10
C THR A 209 -13.18 -1.62 -2.08
N ALA A 210 -12.82 -2.90 -1.96
CA ALA A 210 -11.75 -3.36 -1.08
C ALA A 210 -10.39 -2.84 -1.56
N ASP A 211 -10.13 -2.90 -2.87
CA ASP A 211 -8.93 -2.34 -3.50
C ASP A 211 -8.77 -0.86 -3.19
N LYS A 212 -9.84 -0.07 -3.38
CA LYS A 212 -9.83 1.37 -3.08
C LYS A 212 -9.55 1.64 -1.61
N ALA A 213 -10.11 0.84 -0.71
CA ALA A 213 -9.84 0.97 0.71
C ALA A 213 -8.38 0.63 1.06
N HIS A 214 -7.79 -0.38 0.41
CA HIS A 214 -6.37 -0.73 0.55
C HIS A 214 -5.48 0.39 0.02
N LEU A 215 -5.77 0.88 -1.19
CA LEU A 215 -5.02 1.95 -1.84
C LEU A 215 -5.07 3.23 -1.02
N ASN A 216 -6.24 3.63 -0.49
CA ASN A 216 -6.36 4.82 0.35
C ASN A 216 -5.45 4.76 1.59
N ARG A 217 -5.37 3.61 2.26
CA ARG A 217 -4.46 3.43 3.40
C ARG A 217 -2.97 3.49 3.01
N VAL A 218 -2.67 3.16 1.76
CA VAL A 218 -1.32 3.30 1.19
C VAL A 218 -1.12 4.67 0.57
N MET A 219 -2.12 5.52 0.42
CA MET A 219 -2.00 6.90 -0.03
C MET A 219 -1.85 7.89 1.13
N GLU A 220 -2.54 7.64 2.25
CA GLU A 220 -2.38 8.34 3.53
C GLU A 220 -0.93 8.30 4.05
#